data_AF-A0A9E4Q9Q8-F1
#
_entry.id   AF-A0A9E4Q9Q8-F1
#
_cell.length_a   1.000
_cell.length_b   1.000
_cell.length_c   1.000
_cell.angle_alpha   90.00
_cell.angle_beta   90.00
_cell.angle_gamma   90.00
#
_symmetry.space_group_name_H-M   'P 1'
#
loop_
_entity.id
_entity.type
_entity.pdbx_description
1 polymer ?
#
loop_
_entity_poly.entity_id
_entity_poly.type
_entity_poly.pdbx_seq_one_letter_code
_entity_poly.pdbx_strand_id
1 'polypeptide(L)' 'MERVQDVVADKLGVDKGDVVLDASFTDDLNADSLDLVELIMAFEEEFSTPDNAVE' A
#
# COMPACT_ATOMS: atom_id res chain seq x y z
N MET A 1 -5.08 -6.20 9.12
CA MET A 1 -3.93 -6.31 8.20
C MET A 1 -4.34 -6.82 6.83
N GLU A 2 -5.31 -7.73 6.73
CA GLU A 2 -5.77 -8.29 5.46
C GLU A 2 -6.14 -7.22 4.42
N ARG A 3 -6.92 -6.18 4.77
CA ARG A 3 -7.23 -5.09 3.82
C ARG A 3 -6.00 -4.34 3.30
N VAL A 4 -4.99 -4.13 4.14
CA VAL A 4 -3.75 -3.46 3.74
C VAL A 4 -2.95 -4.38 2.83
N GLN A 5 -2.78 -5.64 3.21
CA GLN A 5 -2.09 -6.64 2.39
C GLN A 5 -2.76 -6.81 1.02
N ASP A 6 -4.08 -6.77 0.97
CA ASP A 6 -4.87 -6.86 -0.25
C ASP A 6 -4.58 -5.70 -1.20
N VAL A 7 -4.63 -4.47 -0.69
CA VAL A 7 -4.33 -3.26 -1.47
C VAL A 7 -2.88 -3.29 -1.96
N VAL A 8 -1.92 -3.65 -1.10
CA VAL A 8 -0.51 -3.71 -1.49
C VAL A 8 -0.25 -4.78 -2.54
N ALA A 9 -0.79 -5.98 -2.35
CA ALA A 9 -0.64 -7.08 -3.29
C ALA A 9 -1.25 -6.75 -4.66
N ASP A 10 -2.43 -6.09 -4.68
CA ASP A 10 -3.12 -5.73 -5.92
C ASP A 10 -2.40 -4.57 -6.65
N LYS A 11 -1.92 -3.56 -5.91
CA LYS A 11 -1.23 -2.40 -6.49
C LYS A 11 0.19 -2.70 -6.96
N LEU A 12 0.95 -3.46 -6.19
CA LEU A 12 2.33 -3.82 -6.52
C LEU A 12 2.44 -5.11 -7.34
N GLY A 13 1.33 -5.86 -7.50
CA GLY A 13 1.33 -7.13 -8.22
C GLY A 13 2.15 -8.23 -7.53
N VAL A 14 2.24 -8.18 -6.20
CA VAL A 14 3.01 -9.11 -5.36
C VAL A 14 2.10 -10.10 -4.63
N ASP A 15 2.65 -11.19 -4.10
CA ASP A 15 1.85 -12.12 -3.31
C ASP A 15 1.52 -11.51 -1.94
N LYS A 16 0.29 -11.74 -1.44
CA LYS A 16 -0.12 -11.30 -0.09
C LYS A 16 0.77 -11.90 1.00
N GLY A 17 1.32 -13.10 0.75
CA GLY A 17 2.27 -13.75 1.65
C GLY A 17 3.60 -13.01 1.79
N ASP A 18 3.99 -12.23 0.78
CA ASP A 18 5.22 -11.44 0.79
C ASP A 18 5.04 -10.07 1.48
N VAL A 19 3.79 -9.60 1.60
CA VAL A 19 3.45 -8.35 2.30
C VAL A 19 3.42 -8.56 3.81
N VAL A 20 4.60 -8.57 4.43
CA VAL A 20 4.77 -8.64 5.88
C VAL A 20 5.12 -7.26 6.47
N LEU A 21 4.91 -7.06 7.78
CA LEU A 21 5.16 -5.78 8.44
C LEU A 21 6.63 -5.32 8.36
N ASP A 22 7.55 -6.27 8.28
CA ASP A 22 8.98 -6.02 8.20
C ASP A 22 9.49 -5.89 6.75
N ALA A 23 8.61 -6.06 5.74
CA ALA A 23 9.00 -5.98 4.34
C ALA A 23 9.30 -4.53 3.94
N SER A 24 10.43 -4.34 3.24
CA SER A 24 10.75 -3.10 2.56
C SER A 24 9.95 -3.00 1.26
N PHE A 25 9.15 -1.95 1.11
CA PHE A 25 8.41 -1.74 -0.13
C PHE A 25 9.34 -1.63 -1.35
N THR A 26 10.52 -1.01 -1.19
CA THR A 26 11.47 -0.85 -2.30
C THR A 26 12.36 -2.07 -2.50
N ASP A 27 12.88 -2.67 -1.41
CA ASP A 27 13.89 -3.74 -1.54
C ASP A 27 13.27 -5.13 -1.65
N ASP A 28 12.16 -5.39 -0.96
CA ASP A 28 11.50 -6.71 -0.94
C ASP A 28 10.35 -6.78 -1.93
N LEU A 29 9.55 -5.71 -2.04
CA LEU A 29 8.39 -5.66 -2.94
C LEU A 29 8.70 -5.00 -4.29
N ASN A 30 9.94 -4.53 -4.50
CA ASN A 30 10.38 -3.86 -5.73
C ASN A 30 9.48 -2.70 -6.18
N ALA A 31 8.80 -2.03 -5.24
CA ALA A 31 8.00 -0.86 -5.53
C ALA A 31 8.90 0.31 -5.89
N ASP A 32 8.61 0.97 -7.01
CA ASP A 32 9.28 2.20 -7.38
C ASP A 32 8.62 3.43 -6.71
N SER A 33 9.20 4.61 -6.92
CA SER A 33 8.68 5.84 -6.33
C SER A 33 7.26 6.21 -6.82
N LEU A 34 6.88 5.80 -8.03
CA LEU A 34 5.55 6.03 -8.58
C LEU A 34 4.54 5.07 -7.95
N ASP A 35 4.91 3.80 -7.84
CA ASP A 35 4.11 2.77 -7.19
C ASP A 35 3.77 3.17 -5.76
N LEU A 36 4.73 3.72 -5.01
CA LEU A 36 4.52 4.21 -3.65
C LEU A 36 3.51 5.37 -3.59
N VAL A 37 3.56 6.30 -4.55
CA VAL A 37 2.61 7.42 -4.61
C VAL A 37 1.20 6.89 -4.92
N GLU A 38 1.07 5.95 -5.85
CA GLU A 38 -0.21 5.30 -6.16
C GLU A 38 -0.76 4.51 -4.98
N LEU A 39 0.11 3.83 -4.23
CA LEU A 39 -0.24 3.10 -3.00
C LEU A 39 -0.81 4.04 -1.94
N ILE A 40 -0.15 5.19 -1.72
CA ILE A 40 -0.58 6.20 -0.76
C ILE A 40 -1.94 6.77 -1.18
N MET A 41 -2.13 7.13 -2.45
CA MET A 41 -3.42 7.63 -2.94
C MET A 41 -4.53 6.58 -2.76
N ALA A 42 -4.25 5.30 -3.06
CA ALA A 42 -5.23 4.23 -2.85
C ALA A 42 -5.58 4.04 -1.37
N PHE A 43 -4.59 4.16 -0.47
CA PHE A 43 -4.85 4.14 0.96
C PHE A 43 -5.61 5.37 1.44
N GLU A 44 -5.31 6.55 0.92
CA GLU A 44 -6.06 7.75 1.23
C GLU A 44 -7.51 7.63 0.78
N GLU A 45 -7.78 7.11 -0.42
CA GLU A 45 -9.16 6.88 -0.87
C GLU A 45 -9.89 5.80 -0.04
N GLU A 46 -9.20 4.72 0.31
CA GLU A 46 -9.83 3.58 0.98
C GLU A 46 -9.97 3.75 2.51
N PHE A 47 -9.09 4.54 3.13
CA PHE A 47 -9.02 4.72 4.58
C PHE A 47 -9.25 6.17 5.05
N SER A 48 -9.24 7.18 4.17
CA SER A 48 -9.66 8.52 4.59
C SER A 48 -11.17 8.57 4.75
N THR A 49 -11.60 8.86 5.97
CA THR A 49 -12.96 9.28 6.29
C THR A 49 -13.07 10.80 6.23
N PRO A 50 -14.24 11.38 5.91
CA PRO A 50 -14.43 12.82 5.77
C PRO A 50 -14.07 13.67 7.01
N ASP A 51 -13.89 13.05 8.19
CA ASP A 51 -13.44 13.72 9.42
C ASP A 51 -11.90 13.84 9.57
N ASN A 52 -11.12 13.16 8.72
CA ASN A 52 -9.66 13.26 8.67
C ASN A 52 -9.24 13.56 7.23
N ALA A 53 -9.58 14.75 6.74
CA ALA A 53 -8.89 15.30 5.58
C ALA A 53 -7.43 15.52 5.99
N VAL A 54 -6.51 14.75 5.41
CA VAL A 54 -5.09 15.07 5.46
C VAL A 54 -4.92 16.30 4.54
N GLU A 55 -5.04 17.49 5.13
CA GLU A 55 -4.62 18.77 4.55
C GLU A 55 -3.11 18.99 4.74
#